data_AF-A0AAV5S9A2-F1
#
_entry.id   AF-A0AAV5S9A2-F1
#
_cell.length_a   1.000
_cell.length_b   1.000
_cell.length_c   1.000
_cell.angle_alpha   90.00
_cell.angle_beta   90.00
_cell.angle_gamma   90.00
#
_symmetry.space_group_name_H-M   'P 1'
#
loop_
_entity.id
_entity.type
_entity.pdbx_description
1 polymer ?
#
loop_
_entity_poly.entity_id
_entity_poly.type
_entity_poly.pdbx_seq_one_letter_code
_entity_poly.pdbx_strand_id
1 'polypeptide(L)' 'MYCLCMVVYGIPMLYLEMMIGQIAQVGPMRAFQLIFPLLQGVGWMVCLLSFLRAANYNILNTYSLEYAVESLVGISKST' A
#
# COMPACT_ATOMS: atom_id res chain seq x y z
N MET A 1 13.39 -2.90 20.31
CA MET A 1 12.66 -4.09 19.80
C MET A 1 12.02 -3.85 18.42
N TYR A 2 11.46 -2.67 18.13
CA TYR A 2 10.87 -2.34 16.82
C TYR A 2 11.83 -2.42 15.62
N CYS A 3 13.03 -1.80 15.71
CA CYS A 3 14.01 -1.85 14.61
C CYS A 3 14.50 -3.27 14.30
N LEU A 4 14.57 -4.15 15.32
CA LEU A 4 14.98 -5.54 15.17
C LEU A 4 13.94 -6.33 14.37
N CYS A 5 12.66 -6.14 14.67
CA CYS A 5 11.56 -6.74 13.88
C CYS A 5 11.51 -6.18 12.46
N MET A 6 11.75 -4.87 12.26
CA MET A 6 11.82 -4.28 10.93
C MET A 6 12.96 -4.86 10.09
N VAL A 7 14.15 -5.01 10.66
CA VAL A 7 15.31 -5.55 9.94
C VAL A 7 15.14 -7.04 9.64
N VAL A 8 14.64 -7.80 10.61
CA VAL A 8 14.52 -9.27 10.49
C VAL A 8 13.31 -9.72 9.69
N TYR A 9 12.22 -8.95 9.68
CA TYR A 9 10.99 -9.34 8.98
C TYR A 9 10.58 -8.36 7.88
N GLY A 10 10.66 -7.05 8.14
CA GLY A 10 10.26 -6.01 7.19
C GLY A 10 11.14 -5.99 5.93
N ILE A 11 12.47 -5.93 6.09
CA ILE A 11 13.42 -5.91 4.96
C ILE A 11 13.30 -7.17 4.09
N PRO A 12 13.33 -8.40 4.63
CA PRO A 12 13.22 -9.59 3.77
C PRO A 12 11.85 -9.70 3.10
N MET A 13 10.77 -9.29 3.76
CA MET A 13 9.43 -9.30 3.15
C MET A 13 9.33 -8.31 1.98
N LEU A 14 9.90 -7.11 2.13
CA LEU A 14 9.96 -6.11 1.06
C LEU A 14 10.83 -6.60 -0.12
N TYR A 15 11.97 -7.22 0.18
CA TYR A 15 12.85 -7.79 -0.84
C TYR A 15 12.17 -8.92 -1.62
N LEU A 16 11.43 -9.79 -0.92
CA LEU A 16 10.68 -10.87 -1.54
C LEU A 16 9.54 -10.34 -2.42
N GLU A 17 8.82 -9.30 -1.98
CA GLU A 17 7.79 -8.65 -2.79
C GLU A 17 8.37 -8.02 -4.06
N MET A 18 9.51 -7.33 -3.96
CA MET A 18 10.21 -6.78 -5.13
C MET A 18 10.70 -7.87 -6.08
N MET A 19 11.33 -8.93 -5.57
CA MET A 19 11.78 -10.06 -6.38
C MET A 19 10.62 -10.72 -7.14
N ILE A 20 9.50 -10.99 -6.46
CA ILE A 20 8.30 -11.55 -7.10
C ILE A 20 7.75 -10.58 -8.14
N GLY A 21 7.70 -9.28 -7.84
CA GLY A 21 7.26 -8.25 -8.79
C GLY A 21 8.14 -8.18 -10.04
N GLN A 22 9.45 -8.30 -9.88
CA GLN A 22 10.41 -8.30 -10.99
C GLN A 22 10.36 -9.58 -11.82
N ILE A 23 10.20 -10.75 -11.20
CA ILE A 23 10.12 -12.04 -11.90
C ILE A 23 8.79 -12.17 -12.65
N ALA A 24 7.69 -11.77 -12.02
CA ALA A 24 6.38 -11.96 -12.60
C ALA A 24 6.09 -10.99 -13.74
N GLN A 25 6.62 -9.75 -13.70
CA GLN A 25 6.38 -8.66 -14.67
C GLN A 25 4.91 -8.45 -15.08
N VAL A 26 4.00 -9.01 -14.30
CA VAL A 26 2.57 -9.14 -14.53
C VAL A 26 1.92 -8.96 -13.16
N GLY A 27 0.71 -8.42 -13.14
CA GLY A 27 0.01 -8.09 -11.89
C GLY A 27 0.03 -9.23 -10.85
N PRO A 28 0.01 -8.89 -9.56
CA PRO A 28 0.23 -9.82 -8.44
C PRO A 28 -0.69 -11.05 -8.48
N MET A 29 -1.90 -10.87 -9.05
CA MET A 29 -2.87 -11.92 -9.25
C MET A 29 -2.37 -13.08 -10.14
N ARG A 30 -1.67 -12.76 -11.23
CA ARG A 30 -1.11 -13.76 -12.16
C ARG A 30 0.26 -14.24 -11.69
N ALA A 31 1.01 -13.39 -10.97
CA ALA A 31 2.28 -13.76 -10.34
C ALA A 31 2.13 -14.94 -9.37
N PHE A 32 1.16 -14.87 -8.45
CA PHE A 32 0.91 -15.95 -7.49
C PHE A 32 0.37 -17.22 -8.14
N GLN A 33 -0.43 -17.11 -9.21
CA GLN A 33 -0.87 -18.28 -9.98
C GLN A 33 0.29 -19.03 -10.67
N LEU A 34 1.31 -18.31 -11.14
CA LEU A 34 2.45 -18.90 -11.85
C LEU A 34 3.43 -19.60 -10.90
N ILE A 35 3.62 -19.06 -9.69
CA ILE A 35 4.61 -19.56 -8.72
C ILE A 35 4.01 -20.66 -7.83
N PHE A 36 2.77 -20.46 -7.34
CA PHE A 36 2.07 -21.45 -6.52
C PHE A 36 0.56 -21.42 -6.79
N PRO A 37 0.01 -22.36 -7.59
CA PRO A 37 -1.43 -22.38 -7.90
C PRO A 37 -2.33 -22.55 -6.67
N LEU A 38 -1.80 -23.09 -5.56
CA LEU A 38 -2.53 -23.22 -4.29
C LEU A 38 -2.79 -21.87 -3.59
N LEU A 39 -1.99 -20.85 -3.86
CA LEU A 39 -2.07 -19.51 -3.25
C LEU A 39 -2.85 -18.51 -4.11
N GLN A 40 -3.60 -18.98 -5.11
CA GLN A 40 -4.41 -18.13 -6.00
C GLN A 40 -5.38 -17.21 -5.25
N GLY A 41 -5.86 -17.59 -4.05
CA GLY A 41 -6.72 -16.75 -3.21
C GLY A 41 -6.05 -15.48 -2.70
N VAL A 42 -4.72 -15.46 -2.53
CA VAL A 42 -3.98 -14.30 -2.00
C VAL A 42 -4.05 -13.11 -2.96
N GLY A 43 -4.01 -13.36 -4.27
CA GLY A 43 -4.13 -12.31 -5.28
C GLY A 43 -5.46 -11.54 -5.18
N TRP A 44 -6.57 -12.25 -4.95
CA TRP A 44 -7.89 -11.64 -4.75
C TRP A 44 -7.95 -10.79 -3.48
N MET A 45 -7.37 -11.29 -2.39
CA MET A 45 -7.32 -10.57 -1.12
C MET A 45 -6.51 -9.27 -1.22
N VAL A 46 -5.40 -9.27 -1.95
CA VAL A 46 -4.57 -8.07 -2.16
C VAL A 46 -5.32 -7.01 -2.97
N CYS A 47 -6.09 -7.40 -3.98
CA CYS A 47 -6.97 -6.48 -4.73
C CYS A 47 -8.03 -5.86 -3.80
N LEU A 48 -8.71 -6.68 -2.99
CA LEU A 48 -9.72 -6.19 -2.05
C LEU A 48 -9.12 -5.25 -1.00
N LEU A 49 -7.97 -5.61 -0.44
CA LEU A 49 -7.25 -4.78 0.54
C LEU A 49 -6.85 -3.43 -0.06
N SER A 50 -6.40 -3.41 -1.32
CA SER A 50 -6.04 -2.16 -2.01
C SER A 50 -7.25 -1.24 -2.21
N PHE A 51 -8.41 -1.82 -2.54
CA PHE A 51 -9.66 -1.08 -2.65
C PHE A 51 -10.09 -0.46 -1.31
N LEU A 52 -10.07 -1.25 -0.23
CA LEU A 52 -10.39 -0.79 1.12
C LEU A 52 -9.41 0.28 1.62
N ARG A 53 -8.12 0.11 1.31
CA ARG A 53 -7.07 1.08 1.65
C ARG A 53 -7.30 2.40 0.91
N ALA A 54 -7.65 2.35 -0.38
CA ALA A 54 -7.94 3.54 -1.16
C ALA A 54 -9.10 4.35 -0.56
N ALA A 55 -10.19 3.72 -0.13
CA ALA A 55 -11.31 4.44 0.47
C ALA A 55 -10.89 5.27 1.71
N ASN A 56 -10.10 4.69 2.61
CA ASN A 56 -9.67 5.36 3.85
C ASN A 56 -8.53 6.37 3.61
N TYR A 57 -7.55 6.04 2.76
CA TYR A 57 -6.42 6.93 2.51
C TYR A 57 -6.81 8.17 1.69
N ASN A 58 -7.72 8.04 0.73
CA ASN A 58 -8.16 9.18 -0.06
C ASN A 58 -8.84 10.23 0.83
N ILE A 59 -9.66 9.81 1.80
CA ILE A 59 -10.29 10.71 2.78
C ILE A 59 -9.23 11.48 3.59
N LEU A 60 -8.23 10.77 4.13
CA LEU A 60 -7.14 11.38 4.91
C LEU A 60 -6.31 12.37 4.07
N ASN A 61 -6.08 12.02 2.80
CA ASN A 61 -5.37 12.87 1.86
C ASN A 61 -6.17 14.15 1.54
N THR A 62 -7.48 14.04 1.35
CA THR A 62 -8.36 15.21 1.15
C THR A 62 -8.31 16.15 2.34
N TYR A 63 -8.43 15.64 3.58
CA TYR A 63 -8.28 16.48 4.77
C TYR A 63 -6.90 17.16 4.83
N SER A 64 -5.84 16.43 4.51
CA SER A 64 -4.47 16.98 4.49
C SER A 64 -4.32 18.09 3.45
N LEU A 65 -4.95 17.94 2.28
CA LEU A 65 -4.95 18.95 1.23
C LEU A 65 -5.78 20.19 1.60
N GLU A 66 -6.94 20.01 2.23
CA GLU A 66 -7.75 21.14 2.72
C GLU A 66 -6.95 22.00 3.72
N TYR A 67 -6.31 21.38 4.72
CA TYR A 67 -5.44 22.12 5.65
C TYR A 67 -4.21 22.73 4.96
N ALA A 68 -3.64 22.05 3.96
CA ALA A 68 -2.52 22.59 3.19
C ALA A 68 -2.93 23.83 2.36
N VAL A 69 -4.12 23.82 1.77
CA VAL A 69 -4.66 24.97 1.03
C VAL A 69 -4.99 26.13 1.97
N GLU A 70 -5.62 25.88 3.12
CA GLU A 70 -5.91 26.95 4.10
C GLU A 70 -4.63 27.59 4.66
N SER A 71 -3.58 26.79 4.91
CA SER A 71 -2.29 27.31 5.38
C SER A 71 -1.50 28.07 4.31
N LEU A 72 -1.59 27.68 3.03
CA LEU A 72 -0.89 28.35 1.93
C LEU A 72 -1.58 29.63 1.45
N VAL A 73 -2.92 29.62 1.38
CA VAL A 73 -3.70 30.78 0.91
C VAL A 73 -3.89 31.82 2.03
N GLY A 74 -3.53 31.48 3.29
CA GLY A 74 -3.57 32.43 4.40
C GLY A 74 -4.97 32.97 4.69
N ILE A 75 -6.02 32.29 4.20
CA ILE A 75 -7.39 32.62 4.52
C ILE A 75 -7.63 32.01 5.90
N SER A 76 -7.33 32.81 6.92
CA SER A 76 -7.79 32.57 8.28
C SER A 76 -9.30 32.41 8.23
N LYS A 77 -9.78 31.17 8.24
CA LYS A 77 -11.19 30.87 8.47
C LYS A 77 -11.47 31.22 9.94
N SER A 78 -11.69 32.50 10.19
CA SER A 78 -12.32 32.98 11.41
C SER A 78 -13.78 32.56 11.32
N THR A 79 -14.15 31.56 12.13
CA THR A 79 -15.49 31.03 12.46
C THR A 79 -15.68 29.58 12.05
#